data_AF-A0A942D272-F1
#
_entry.id   AF-A0A942D272-F1
#
_cell.length_a   1.000
_cell.length_b   1.000
_cell.length_c   1.000
_cell.angle_alpha   90.00
_cell.angle_beta   90.00
_cell.angle_gamma   90.00
#
_symmetry.space_group_name_H-M   'P 1'
#
loop_
_entity.id
_entity.type
_entity.pdbx_description
1 polymer ?
#
loop_
_entity_poly.entity_id
_entity_poly.type
_entity_poly.pdbx_seq_one_letter_code
_entity_poly.pdbx_strand_id
1 'polypeptide(L)'
;MGRLRAAPIVFACAVALALGVSACGGSDSNLLPGKTAEQINRNLDQVRAYVAEGDCAGAEDAVNQVREQVDGLGGVDKQLKAALREGTTRLGQVVSSCGQEALEEAEAEQKAAEREAEQQEQEAVEAEEEELSAAKQEQKEEKAQQKAEKEAEKEQQQAEKDREKEEEGSLGKGVEKGNGPPAETPSGNEPPAGGVGPGTETE
;
A
#
# COMPACT_ATOMS: atom_id res chain seq x y z
N MET A 1 8.53 -1.39 7.73
CA MET A 1 9.73 -1.14 6.91
C MET A 1 9.26 -0.61 5.56
N GLY A 2 9.19 0.72 5.41
CA GLY A 2 8.62 1.36 4.22
C GLY A 2 9.59 1.29 3.05
N ARG A 3 9.22 0.54 2.01
CA ARG A 3 9.98 0.46 0.76
C ARG A 3 9.69 1.74 -0.04
N LEU A 4 10.62 2.69 0.00
CA LEU A 4 10.69 3.82 -0.91
C LEU A 4 10.79 3.29 -2.34
N ARG A 5 9.63 3.18 -3.03
CA ARG A 5 9.61 2.94 -4.47
C ARG A 5 9.98 4.24 -5.16
N ALA A 6 11.27 4.39 -5.43
CA ALA A 6 11.77 5.34 -6.40
C ALA A 6 11.19 4.96 -7.77
N ALA A 7 10.08 5.61 -8.15
CA ALA A 7 9.55 5.56 -9.49
C ALA A 7 10.51 6.33 -10.40
N PRO A 8 11.18 5.68 -11.37
CA PRO A 8 11.96 6.41 -12.36
C PRO A 8 10.96 7.12 -13.27
N ILE A 9 10.79 8.43 -13.07
CA ILE A 9 10.12 9.28 -14.06
C ILE A 9 10.95 9.15 -15.35
N VAL A 10 10.41 8.38 -16.29
CA VAL A 10 10.97 8.14 -17.61
C VAL A 10 10.86 9.46 -18.37
N PHE A 11 11.91 10.28 -18.27
CA PHE A 11 12.12 11.51 -19.03
C PHE A 11 12.48 11.15 -20.48
N ALA A 12 11.55 10.55 -21.22
CA ALA A 12 11.74 10.08 -22.59
C ALA A 12 11.35 11.16 -23.63
N CYS A 13 11.95 12.35 -23.55
CA CYS A 13 11.79 13.40 -24.58
C CYS A 13 13.08 14.18 -24.85
N ALA A 14 14.24 13.51 -24.90
CA ALA A 14 15.54 14.21 -24.93
C ALA A 14 16.53 13.78 -26.03
N VAL A 15 16.13 13.33 -27.23
CA VAL A 15 17.11 13.11 -28.33
C VAL A 15 16.49 13.29 -29.72
N ALA A 16 16.28 14.52 -30.22
CA ALA A 16 16.02 14.74 -31.66
C ALA A 16 16.27 16.16 -32.23
N LEU A 17 16.95 17.08 -31.52
CA LEU A 17 17.09 18.48 -32.00
C LEU A 17 18.53 19.04 -31.96
N ALA A 18 19.56 18.19 -32.10
CA ALA A 18 20.95 18.65 -32.05
C ALA A 18 21.56 19.06 -33.42
N LEU A 19 20.81 19.04 -34.53
CA LEU A 19 21.37 19.28 -35.87
C LEU A 19 20.59 20.37 -36.62
N GLY A 20 20.70 21.64 -36.22
CA GLY A 20 20.12 22.72 -37.05
C GLY A 20 20.11 24.16 -36.54
N VAL A 21 20.66 24.50 -35.38
CA VAL A 21 20.58 25.88 -34.83
C VAL A 21 21.86 26.69 -35.04
N SER A 22 22.59 26.47 -36.13
CA SER A 22 23.79 27.28 -36.48
C SER A 22 23.49 28.46 -37.41
N ALA A 23 22.22 28.73 -37.76
CA ALA A 23 21.84 29.72 -38.78
C ALA A 23 20.95 30.87 -38.28
N CYS A 24 20.77 31.07 -36.96
CA CYS A 24 20.08 32.23 -36.40
C CYS A 24 21.09 33.17 -35.73
N GLY A 25 21.90 33.86 -36.54
CA GLY A 25 22.97 34.73 -36.03
C GLY A 25 23.38 35.85 -37.01
N GLY A 26 22.52 36.19 -37.97
CA GLY A 26 22.72 37.36 -38.83
C GLY A 26 22.38 38.64 -38.06
N SER A 27 23.36 39.52 -37.89
CA SER A 27 23.33 40.72 -37.04
C SER A 27 22.39 41.84 -37.49
N ASP A 28 21.33 41.54 -38.23
CA ASP A 28 20.27 42.50 -38.60
C ASP A 28 19.25 42.61 -37.46
N SER A 29 19.71 43.17 -36.33
CA SER A 29 19.00 43.27 -35.04
C SER A 29 17.84 44.28 -35.00
N ASN A 30 17.33 44.72 -36.15
CA ASN A 30 16.20 45.67 -36.21
C ASN A 30 14.83 45.00 -36.36
N LEU A 31 14.76 43.66 -36.35
CA LEU A 31 13.50 42.94 -36.50
C LEU A 31 12.66 42.88 -35.20
N LEU A 32 13.28 43.07 -34.04
CA LEU A 32 12.60 43.19 -32.75
C LEU A 32 13.27 44.28 -31.90
N PRO A 33 12.50 45.20 -31.27
CA PRO A 33 13.08 46.14 -30.30
C PRO A 33 13.78 45.36 -29.18
N GLY A 34 15.08 45.59 -28.96
CA GLY A 34 15.91 44.77 -28.08
C GLY A 34 15.34 44.56 -26.67
N LYS A 35 14.74 45.62 -26.07
CA LYS A 35 14.10 45.53 -24.76
C LYS A 35 12.88 44.59 -24.74
N THR A 36 12.09 44.56 -25.82
CA THR A 36 10.92 43.69 -25.92
C THR A 36 11.33 42.23 -26.15
N ALA A 37 12.36 41.99 -26.95
CA ALA A 37 12.89 40.64 -27.16
C ALA A 37 13.40 40.01 -25.85
N GLU A 38 14.14 40.77 -25.03
CA GLU A 38 14.59 40.31 -23.70
C GLU A 38 13.44 40.04 -22.72
N GLN A 39 12.33 40.79 -22.83
CA GLN A 39 11.15 40.55 -22.00
C GLN A 39 10.41 39.28 -22.43
N ILE A 40 10.23 39.09 -23.74
CA ILE A 40 9.61 37.88 -24.29
C ILE A 40 10.41 36.64 -23.87
N ASN A 41 11.74 36.66 -24.01
CA ASN A 41 12.59 35.53 -23.62
C ASN A 41 12.47 35.22 -22.12
N ARG A 42 12.51 36.23 -21.25
CA ARG A 42 12.33 36.03 -19.80
C ARG A 42 10.97 35.40 -19.46
N ASN A 43 9.91 35.84 -20.12
CA ASN A 43 8.59 35.27 -19.89
C ASN A 43 8.49 33.83 -20.41
N LEU A 44 9.15 33.49 -21.52
CA LEU A 44 9.25 32.10 -22.00
C LEU A 44 10.06 31.22 -21.04
N ASP A 45 11.14 31.75 -20.45
CA ASP A 45 11.90 31.06 -19.40
C ASP A 45 11.03 30.82 -18.16
N GLN A 46 10.18 31.78 -17.80
CA GLN A 46 9.20 31.63 -16.70
C GLN A 46 8.15 30.56 -17.00
N VAL A 47 7.57 30.52 -18.21
CA VAL A 47 6.65 29.43 -18.61
C VAL A 47 7.32 28.07 -18.40
N ARG A 48 8.59 27.94 -18.82
CA ARG A 48 9.33 26.70 -18.63
C ARG A 48 9.56 26.36 -17.16
N ALA A 49 9.86 27.35 -16.32
CA ALA A 49 10.02 27.16 -14.88
C ALA A 49 8.71 26.70 -14.23
N TYR A 50 7.60 27.39 -14.52
CA TYR A 50 6.28 27.04 -13.99
C TYR A 50 5.83 25.63 -14.40
N VAL A 51 6.02 25.25 -15.67
CA VAL A 51 5.72 23.87 -16.11
C VAL A 51 6.59 22.85 -15.39
N ALA A 52 7.88 23.15 -15.15
CA ALA A 52 8.76 22.25 -14.40
C ALA A 52 8.39 22.12 -12.91
N GLU A 53 7.76 23.15 -12.35
CA GLU A 53 7.25 23.18 -10.98
C GLU A 53 5.82 22.63 -10.85
N GLY A 54 5.15 22.31 -11.96
CA GLY A 54 3.75 21.89 -11.99
C GLY A 54 2.75 23.04 -11.78
N ASP A 55 3.19 24.29 -11.81
CA ASP A 55 2.34 25.48 -11.69
C ASP A 55 1.74 25.86 -13.04
N CYS A 56 0.76 25.08 -13.50
CA CYS A 56 0.15 25.31 -14.80
C CYS A 56 -0.61 26.66 -14.86
N ALA A 57 -1.12 27.16 -13.73
CA ALA A 57 -1.79 28.47 -13.67
C ALA A 57 -0.78 29.62 -13.89
N GLY A 58 0.36 29.59 -13.19
CA GLY A 58 1.45 30.53 -13.42
C GLY A 58 1.99 30.48 -14.85
N ALA A 59 2.06 29.28 -15.44
CA ALA A 59 2.43 29.10 -16.83
C ALA A 59 1.42 29.75 -17.80
N GLU A 60 0.11 29.60 -17.57
CA GLU A 60 -0.93 30.24 -18.41
C GLU A 60 -0.84 31.77 -18.36
N ASP A 61 -0.65 32.33 -17.17
CA ASP A 61 -0.46 33.77 -16.98
C ASP A 61 0.78 34.28 -17.72
N ALA A 62 1.90 33.57 -17.64
CA ALA A 62 3.11 33.92 -18.35
C ALA A 62 2.93 33.84 -19.88
N VAL A 63 2.21 32.85 -20.41
CA VAL A 63 1.86 32.77 -21.84
C VAL A 63 1.01 33.96 -22.27
N ASN A 64 0.02 34.36 -21.46
CA ASN A 64 -0.83 35.52 -21.73
C ASN A 64 0.01 36.82 -21.82
N GLN A 65 0.99 37.00 -20.91
CA GLN A 65 1.91 38.14 -20.98
C GLN A 65 2.77 38.14 -22.25
N VAL A 66 3.26 36.98 -22.70
CA VAL A 66 4.00 36.87 -23.97
C VAL A 66 3.10 37.26 -25.14
N ARG A 67 1.86 36.80 -25.16
CA ARG A 67 0.87 37.13 -26.20
C ARG A 67 0.62 38.64 -26.27
N GLU A 68 0.40 39.28 -25.13
CA GLU A 68 0.23 40.75 -25.06
C GLU A 68 1.46 41.51 -25.57
N GLN A 69 2.67 41.05 -25.21
CA GLN A 69 3.92 41.64 -25.71
C GLN A 69 4.06 41.50 -27.22
N VAL A 70 3.75 40.32 -27.77
CA VAL A 70 3.74 40.07 -29.23
C VAL A 70 2.70 40.96 -29.92
N ASP A 71 1.52 41.12 -29.34
CA ASP A 71 0.47 41.99 -29.86
C ASP A 71 0.85 43.47 -29.81
N GLY A 72 1.63 43.89 -28.81
CA GLY A 72 2.19 45.22 -28.66
C GLY A 72 3.36 45.55 -29.59
N LEU A 73 3.94 44.56 -30.29
CA LEU A 73 5.05 44.81 -31.22
C LEU A 73 4.63 45.73 -32.37
N GLY A 74 5.32 46.87 -32.48
CA GLY A 74 5.24 47.83 -33.58
C GLY A 74 6.54 47.84 -34.40
N GLY A 75 6.45 48.20 -35.69
CA GLY A 75 7.62 48.24 -36.58
C GLY A 75 8.13 46.88 -37.04
N VAL A 76 7.47 45.79 -36.62
CA VAL A 76 7.81 44.41 -37.00
C VAL A 76 7.02 44.01 -38.25
N ASP A 77 7.64 43.18 -39.10
CA ASP A 77 6.98 42.60 -40.26
C ASP A 77 5.70 41.82 -39.85
N LYS A 78 4.65 41.92 -40.69
CA LYS A 78 3.35 41.32 -40.40
C LYS A 78 3.41 39.80 -40.37
N GLN A 79 4.22 39.18 -41.22
CA GLN A 79 4.38 37.73 -41.28
C GLN A 79 5.12 37.23 -40.05
N LEU A 80 6.16 37.95 -39.60
CA LEU A 80 6.86 37.63 -38.35
C LEU A 80 5.92 37.73 -37.14
N LYS A 81 5.13 38.81 -37.04
CA LYS A 81 4.14 38.97 -35.95
C LYS A 81 3.08 37.86 -35.98
N ALA A 82 2.63 37.45 -37.16
CA ALA A 82 1.69 36.33 -37.31
C ALA A 82 2.30 35.00 -36.84
N ALA A 83 3.55 34.72 -37.19
CA ALA A 83 4.27 33.52 -36.76
C ALA A 83 4.46 33.49 -35.23
N LEU A 84 4.80 34.63 -34.61
CA LEU A 84 4.90 34.74 -33.15
C LEU A 84 3.55 34.48 -32.47
N ARG A 85 2.46 35.05 -32.99
CA ARG A 85 1.10 34.79 -32.48
C ARG A 85 0.72 33.32 -32.56
N GLU A 86 1.02 32.67 -33.68
CA GLU A 86 0.78 31.24 -33.85
C GLU A 86 1.61 30.42 -32.84
N GLY A 87 2.89 30.77 -32.65
CA GLY A 87 3.75 30.16 -31.65
C GLY A 87 3.20 30.27 -30.23
N THR A 88 2.78 31.46 -29.81
CA THR A 88 2.15 31.67 -28.48
C THR A 88 0.82 30.93 -28.33
N THR A 89 0.05 30.78 -29.41
CA THR A 89 -1.20 30.01 -29.39
C THR A 89 -0.94 28.53 -29.17
N ARG A 90 0.06 27.96 -29.86
CA ARG A 90 0.49 26.57 -29.66
C ARG A 90 1.06 26.35 -28.27
N LEU A 91 1.84 27.30 -27.77
CA LEU A 91 2.38 27.26 -26.41
C LEU A 91 1.25 27.22 -25.37
N GLY A 92 0.21 28.05 -25.55
CA GLY A 92 -0.98 28.02 -24.69
C GLY A 92 -1.68 26.67 -24.69
N GLN A 93 -1.80 26.00 -25.85
CA GLN A 93 -2.38 24.65 -25.91
C GLN A 93 -1.59 23.62 -25.10
N VAL A 94 -0.26 23.67 -25.17
CA VAL A 94 0.63 22.78 -24.39
C VAL A 94 0.52 23.07 -22.90
N VAL A 95 0.42 24.33 -22.50
CA VAL A 95 0.25 24.69 -21.09
C VAL A 95 -1.14 24.30 -20.58
N SER A 96 -2.20 24.42 -21.37
CA SER A 96 -3.52 23.95 -20.93
C SER A 96 -3.59 22.43 -20.73
N SER A 97 -2.75 21.63 -21.43
CA SER A 97 -2.62 20.20 -21.14
C SER A 97 -1.84 19.89 -19.85
N CYS A 98 -0.96 20.79 -19.38
CA CYS A 98 -0.22 20.63 -18.12
C CYS A 98 -1.16 20.38 -16.94
N GLY A 99 -2.25 21.15 -16.86
CA GLY A 99 -3.20 21.04 -15.74
C GLY A 99 -3.98 19.73 -15.78
N GLN A 100 -4.20 19.17 -16.96
CA GLN A 100 -4.96 17.93 -17.12
C GLN A 100 -4.16 16.71 -16.65
N GLU A 101 -2.87 16.63 -16.98
CA GLU A 101 -2.00 15.54 -16.53
C GLU A 101 -1.87 15.53 -14.99
N ALA A 102 -1.65 16.71 -14.38
CA ALA A 102 -1.56 16.83 -12.93
C ALA A 102 -2.87 16.46 -12.22
N LEU A 103 -4.03 16.81 -12.81
CA LEU A 103 -5.33 16.42 -12.27
C LEU A 103 -5.58 14.91 -12.40
N GLU A 104 -5.22 14.31 -13.54
CA GLU A 104 -5.34 12.87 -13.74
C GLU A 104 -4.42 12.08 -12.80
N GLU A 105 -3.20 12.56 -12.54
CA GLU A 105 -2.29 11.97 -11.56
C GLU A 105 -2.85 12.08 -10.13
N ALA A 106 -3.33 13.26 -9.72
CA ALA A 106 -3.94 13.46 -8.41
C ALA A 106 -5.20 12.59 -8.22
N GLU A 107 -6.05 12.46 -9.24
CA GLU A 107 -7.22 11.58 -9.21
C GLU A 107 -6.81 10.10 -9.10
N ALA A 108 -5.75 9.69 -9.81
CA ALA A 108 -5.21 8.34 -9.73
C ALA A 108 -4.65 8.02 -8.33
N GLU A 109 -3.93 8.96 -7.71
CA GLU A 109 -3.43 8.82 -6.33
C GLU A 109 -4.58 8.73 -5.32
N GLN A 110 -5.59 9.60 -5.44
CA GLN A 110 -6.77 9.57 -4.57
C GLN A 110 -7.50 8.23 -4.68
N LYS A 111 -7.68 7.72 -5.90
CA LYS A 111 -8.33 6.43 -6.15
C LYS A 111 -7.51 5.25 -5.65
N ALA A 112 -6.18 5.35 -5.69
CA ALA A 112 -5.30 4.35 -5.11
C ALA A 112 -5.44 4.33 -3.58
N ALA A 113 -5.43 5.50 -2.93
CA ALA A 113 -5.62 5.63 -1.49
C ALA A 113 -6.99 5.11 -1.03
N GLU A 114 -8.07 5.39 -1.77
CA GLU A 114 -9.40 4.86 -1.48
C GLU A 114 -9.43 3.33 -1.53
N ARG A 115 -8.82 2.72 -2.55
CA ARG A 115 -8.71 1.25 -2.66
C ARG A 115 -7.88 0.62 -1.54
N GLU A 116 -6.79 1.28 -1.13
CA GLU A 116 -5.99 0.81 -0.01
C GLU A 116 -6.79 0.87 1.30
N ALA A 117 -7.62 1.90 1.50
CA ALA A 117 -8.52 1.99 2.65
C ALA A 117 -9.60 0.90 2.63
N GLU A 118 -10.24 0.66 1.47
CA GLU A 118 -11.23 -0.42 1.32
C GLU A 118 -10.62 -1.81 1.60
N GLN A 119 -9.37 -2.05 1.17
CA GLN A 119 -8.67 -3.32 1.45
C GLN A 119 -8.37 -3.50 2.94
N GLN A 120 -7.92 -2.44 3.62
CA GLN A 120 -7.67 -2.49 5.07
C GLN A 120 -8.95 -2.73 5.86
N GLU A 121 -10.08 -2.15 5.44
CA GLU A 121 -11.38 -2.40 6.07
C GLU A 121 -11.82 -3.86 5.88
N GLN A 122 -11.65 -4.42 4.68
CA GLN A 122 -11.96 -5.83 4.41
C GLN A 122 -11.09 -6.79 5.25
N GLU A 123 -9.78 -6.52 5.34
CA GLU A 123 -8.86 -7.33 6.14
C GLU A 123 -9.19 -7.25 7.64
N ALA A 124 -9.59 -6.08 8.14
CA ALA A 124 -10.03 -5.92 9.52
C ALA A 124 -11.32 -6.70 9.82
N VAL A 125 -12.29 -6.70 8.90
CA VAL A 125 -13.54 -7.46 9.03
C VAL A 125 -13.27 -8.96 9.01
N GLU A 126 -12.40 -9.44 8.12
CA GLU A 126 -12.02 -10.86 8.04
C GLU A 126 -11.31 -11.32 9.33
N ALA A 127 -10.40 -10.51 9.87
CA ALA A 127 -9.74 -10.78 11.15
C ALA A 127 -10.74 -10.84 12.32
N GLU A 128 -11.70 -9.93 12.39
CA GLU A 128 -12.73 -9.93 13.45
C GLU A 128 -13.66 -11.16 13.34
N GLU A 129 -13.99 -11.59 12.12
CA GLU A 129 -14.77 -12.81 11.89
C GLU A 129 -13.99 -14.07 12.31
N GLU A 130 -12.70 -14.14 12.02
CA GLU A 130 -11.84 -15.25 12.44
C GLU A 130 -11.74 -15.34 13.96
N GLU A 131 -11.51 -14.22 14.67
CA GLU A 131 -11.47 -14.17 16.14
C GLU A 131 -12.81 -14.60 16.77
N LEU A 132 -13.94 -14.13 16.23
CA LEU A 132 -15.27 -14.53 16.69
C LEU A 132 -15.53 -16.04 16.48
N SER A 133 -15.06 -16.59 15.36
CA SER A 133 -15.20 -18.01 15.06
C SER A 133 -14.37 -18.89 16.00
N ALA A 134 -13.13 -18.48 16.30
CA ALA A 134 -12.23 -19.15 17.23
C ALA A 134 -12.81 -19.13 18.65
N ALA A 135 -13.26 -17.97 19.13
CA ALA A 135 -13.89 -17.83 20.45
C ALA A 135 -15.15 -18.72 20.58
N LYS A 136 -15.95 -18.83 19.52
CA LYS A 136 -17.14 -19.70 19.50
C LYS A 136 -16.78 -21.19 19.52
N GLN A 137 -15.68 -21.58 18.87
CA GLN A 137 -15.17 -22.95 18.92
C GLN A 137 -14.66 -23.30 20.33
N GLU A 138 -13.89 -22.41 20.96
CA GLU A 138 -13.38 -22.59 22.33
C GLU A 138 -14.54 -22.75 23.34
N GLN A 139 -15.57 -21.89 23.28
CA GLN A 139 -16.76 -22.02 24.13
C GLN A 139 -17.51 -23.34 23.90
N LYS A 140 -17.54 -23.84 22.66
CA LYS A 140 -18.20 -25.12 22.34
C LYS A 140 -17.41 -26.30 22.92
N GLU A 141 -16.09 -26.26 22.85
CA GLU A 141 -15.20 -27.27 23.44
C GLU A 141 -15.28 -27.28 24.96
N GLU A 142 -15.22 -26.11 25.62
CA GLU A 142 -15.36 -25.99 27.08
C GLU A 142 -16.72 -26.55 27.55
N LYS A 143 -17.81 -26.19 26.85
CA LYS A 143 -19.15 -26.70 27.17
C LYS A 143 -19.27 -28.22 26.97
N ALA A 144 -18.57 -28.78 25.99
CA ALA A 144 -18.53 -30.23 25.77
C ALA A 144 -17.77 -30.94 26.90
N GLN A 145 -16.63 -30.39 27.33
CA GLN A 145 -15.84 -30.91 28.45
C GLN A 145 -16.62 -30.86 29.77
N GLN A 146 -17.26 -29.73 30.10
CA GLN A 146 -18.10 -29.60 31.30
C GLN A 146 -19.27 -30.59 31.30
N LYS A 147 -19.84 -30.88 30.12
CA LYS A 147 -20.93 -31.87 30.00
C LYS A 147 -20.40 -33.29 30.26
N ALA A 148 -19.24 -33.65 29.69
CA ALA A 148 -18.61 -34.94 29.90
C ALA A 148 -18.21 -35.17 31.36
N GLU A 149 -17.66 -34.16 32.04
CA GLU A 149 -17.31 -34.22 33.46
C GLU A 149 -18.55 -34.43 34.35
N LYS A 150 -19.65 -33.71 34.09
CA LYS A 150 -20.93 -33.92 34.80
C LYS A 150 -21.55 -35.29 34.56
N GLU A 151 -21.37 -35.89 33.38
CA GLU A 151 -21.84 -37.25 33.09
C GLU A 151 -20.99 -38.29 33.82
N ALA A 152 -19.66 -38.14 33.83
CA ALA A 152 -18.75 -39.01 34.57
C ALA A 152 -18.97 -38.95 36.10
N GLU A 153 -19.18 -37.76 36.66
CA GLU A 153 -19.47 -37.60 38.10
C GLU A 153 -20.80 -38.31 38.47
N LYS A 154 -21.81 -38.23 37.60
CA LYS A 154 -23.08 -38.96 37.81
C LYS A 154 -22.91 -40.47 37.77
N GLU A 155 -22.12 -41.00 36.82
CA GLU A 155 -21.83 -42.44 36.77
C GLU A 155 -21.07 -42.90 38.03
N GLN A 156 -20.10 -42.12 38.51
CA GLN A 156 -19.38 -42.43 39.75
C GLN A 156 -20.32 -42.46 40.96
N GLN A 157 -21.16 -41.43 41.13
CA GLN A 157 -22.15 -41.39 42.22
C GLN A 157 -23.15 -42.54 42.15
N GLN A 158 -23.53 -42.99 40.95
CA GLN A 158 -24.41 -44.13 40.77
C GLN A 158 -23.71 -45.45 41.12
N ALA A 159 -22.46 -45.64 40.68
CA ALA A 159 -21.66 -46.81 41.02
C ALA A 159 -21.36 -46.92 42.53
N GLU A 160 -21.11 -45.81 43.21
CA GLU A 160 -20.96 -45.78 44.67
C GLU A 160 -22.27 -46.20 45.38
N LYS A 161 -23.42 -45.66 44.96
CA LYS A 161 -24.73 -46.07 45.50
C LYS A 161 -25.05 -47.54 45.28
N ASP A 162 -24.63 -48.11 44.15
CA ASP A 162 -24.84 -49.53 43.85
C ASP A 162 -23.89 -50.41 44.69
N ARG A 163 -22.65 -49.98 44.94
CA ARG A 163 -21.71 -50.63 45.87
C ARG A 163 -22.20 -50.64 47.31
N GLU A 164 -22.72 -49.51 47.81
CA GLU A 164 -23.28 -49.44 49.17
C GLU A 164 -24.43 -50.44 49.37
N LYS A 165 -25.25 -50.68 48.33
CA LYS A 165 -26.31 -51.69 48.38
C LYS A 165 -25.79 -53.13 48.34
N GLU A 166 -24.68 -53.40 47.67
CA GLU A 166 -24.07 -54.74 47.66
C GLU A 166 -23.39 -55.09 48.99
N GLU A 167 -22.77 -54.12 49.69
CA GLU A 167 -22.15 -54.37 50.99
C GLU A 167 -23.16 -54.67 52.11
N GLU A 168 -24.38 -54.11 52.08
CA GLU A 168 -25.45 -54.50 53.02
C GLU A 168 -25.98 -55.93 52.80
N GLY A 169 -25.66 -56.59 51.68
CA GLY A 169 -26.11 -57.95 51.35
C GLY A 169 -25.15 -59.09 51.73
N SER A 170 -23.90 -58.80 52.13
CA SER A 170 -22.83 -59.81 52.23
C SER A 170 -22.34 -60.07 53.66
N LEU A 171 -23.26 -60.46 54.56
CA LEU A 171 -22.92 -61.13 55.82
C LEU A 171 -22.92 -62.66 55.61
N GLY A 172 -21.82 -63.22 55.11
CA GLY A 172 -21.76 -64.68 54.95
C GLY A 172 -20.45 -65.31 54.46
N LYS A 173 -19.56 -65.59 55.43
CA LYS A 173 -18.54 -66.68 55.45
C LYS A 173 -17.43 -66.70 54.37
N GLY A 174 -16.18 -66.68 54.85
CA GLY A 174 -15.11 -67.50 54.23
C GLY A 174 -13.71 -66.89 54.25
N VAL A 175 -13.00 -67.05 55.36
CA VAL A 175 -11.54 -66.93 55.47
C VAL A 175 -10.88 -68.07 54.68
N GLU A 176 -9.87 -67.82 53.85
CA GLU A 176 -8.68 -68.68 53.72
C GLU A 176 -7.46 -67.91 53.19
N LYS A 177 -6.30 -68.42 53.58
CA LYS A 177 -5.01 -67.75 53.80
C LYS A 177 -4.00 -68.30 52.80
N GLY A 178 -3.22 -67.46 52.13
CA GLY A 178 -2.17 -67.92 51.21
C GLY A 178 -0.98 -66.97 51.09
N ASN A 179 0.15 -67.38 51.68
CA ASN A 179 1.52 -66.86 51.50
C ASN A 179 1.95 -66.93 50.00
N GLY A 180 2.71 -66.01 49.40
CA GLY A 180 4.12 -65.65 49.63
C GLY A 180 4.80 -65.24 48.28
N PRO A 181 6.05 -64.72 48.27
CA PRO A 181 6.63 -63.83 47.21
C PRO A 181 7.62 -64.54 46.25
N PRO A 182 8.25 -63.91 45.21
CA PRO A 182 9.41 -63.00 45.37
C PRO A 182 9.54 -61.83 44.35
N ALA A 183 10.65 -61.10 44.50
CA ALA A 183 11.17 -59.91 43.82
C ALA A 183 11.35 -59.98 42.29
N GLU A 184 11.53 -58.82 41.62
CA GLU A 184 12.82 -58.30 41.07
C GLU A 184 12.62 -56.98 40.28
N THR A 185 13.51 -56.00 40.48
CA THR A 185 13.78 -54.76 39.71
C THR A 185 14.75 -55.05 38.53
N PRO A 186 15.32 -54.10 37.74
CA PRO A 186 14.91 -52.80 37.14
C PRO A 186 15.23 -52.71 35.60
N SER A 187 14.71 -51.71 34.87
CA SER A 187 15.20 -51.14 33.58
C SER A 187 14.03 -50.40 32.91
N GLY A 188 14.11 -49.19 32.37
CA GLY A 188 15.21 -48.50 31.70
C GLY A 188 14.65 -47.95 30.38
N ASN A 189 15.09 -46.74 29.99
CA ASN A 189 14.82 -46.01 28.73
C ASN A 189 13.46 -45.29 28.60
N GLU A 190 13.33 -44.08 28.07
CA GLU A 190 14.18 -42.91 27.75
C GLU A 190 13.21 -41.88 27.12
N PRO A 191 13.40 -40.56 27.28
CA PRO A 191 12.66 -39.55 26.52
C PRO A 191 13.40 -39.17 25.22
N PRO A 192 12.72 -38.97 24.07
CA PRO A 192 13.34 -38.26 22.97
C PRO A 192 13.26 -36.75 23.20
N ALA A 193 14.44 -36.16 23.28
CA ALA A 193 14.71 -34.76 23.04
C ALA A 193 14.54 -34.40 21.54
N GLY A 194 14.25 -33.12 21.27
CA GLY A 194 14.71 -32.46 20.05
C GLY A 194 13.61 -31.87 19.16
N GLY A 195 13.55 -30.53 19.10
CA GLY A 195 12.73 -29.83 18.12
C GLY A 195 12.67 -28.31 18.26
N VAL A 196 13.78 -27.65 18.61
CA VAL A 196 13.93 -26.19 18.40
C VAL A 196 14.59 -25.95 17.04
N GLY A 197 13.92 -25.17 16.19
CA GLY A 197 14.50 -24.60 14.98
C GLY A 197 13.93 -23.21 14.72
N PRO A 198 14.66 -22.13 15.02
CA PRO A 198 14.37 -20.82 14.48
C PRO A 198 14.96 -20.72 13.06
N GLY A 199 14.10 -20.57 12.06
CA GLY A 199 14.50 -20.17 10.71
C GLY A 199 14.29 -18.67 10.52
N THR A 200 15.37 -17.90 10.66
CA THR A 200 15.48 -16.51 10.23
C THR A 200 16.19 -16.45 8.87
N GLU A 201 15.50 -15.95 7.83
CA GLU A 201 16.07 -15.29 6.64
C GLU A 201 14.88 -14.60 5.93
N THR A 202 14.71 -13.26 5.83
CA THR A 202 15.52 -12.23 5.14
C THR A 202 16.15 -12.79 3.87
N GLU A 203 15.64 -12.51 2.66
CA GLU A 203 15.53 -11.18 2.03
C GLU A 203 14.57 -11.19 0.83
#